data_AF-A0A087UW46-F1
#
_entry.id   AF-A0A087UW46-F1
#
_cell.length_a   1.000
_cell.length_b   1.000
_cell.length_c   1.000
_cell.angle_alpha   90.00
_cell.angle_beta   90.00
_cell.angle_gamma   90.00
#
_symmetry.space_group_name_H-M   'P 1'
#
loop_
_entity.id
_entity.type
_entity.pdbx_description
1 polymer ?
#
loop_
_entity_poly.entity_id
_entity_poly.type
_entity_poly.pdbx_seq_one_letter_code
_entity_poly.pdbx_strand_id
1 'polypeptide(L)'
;MKYHGIEIDRRHLTLLADLMTFKGEVHGITRYGLAKVKESALMLASFEKTADHLFDAAYYGQEDAITGVSESIILGNPMSMGTGFFKLLHKSSTDPLPQRKPLLFDTPEFHLQDYSFQMS
;
A
#
# COMPACT_ATOMS: atom_id res chain seq x y z
N MET A 1 7.90 -26.67 25.88
CA MET A 1 7.81 -25.43 26.69
C MET A 1 7.17 -25.64 28.06
N LYS A 2 5.99 -26.25 28.15
CA LYS A 2 5.30 -26.47 29.44
C LYS A 2 6.13 -27.23 30.49
N TYR A 3 6.91 -28.22 30.07
CA TYR A 3 7.84 -28.96 30.95
C TYR A 3 9.00 -28.13 31.50
N HIS A 4 9.29 -26.96 30.91
CA HIS A 4 10.28 -26.00 31.40
C HIS A 4 9.63 -24.82 32.14
N GLY A 5 8.34 -24.89 32.49
CA GLY A 5 7.60 -23.81 33.15
C GLY A 5 7.26 -22.62 32.25
N ILE A 6 7.46 -22.73 30.94
CA ILE A 6 7.14 -21.66 29.98
C ILE A 6 5.71 -21.85 29.48
N GLU A 7 4.85 -20.87 29.76
CA GLU A 7 3.48 -20.80 29.26
C GLU A 7 3.40 -19.97 27.97
N ILE A 8 2.73 -20.50 26.96
CA ILE A 8 2.52 -19.84 25.67
C ILE A 8 1.07 -20.08 25.27
N ASP A 9 0.38 -18.99 24.90
CA ASP A 9 -0.98 -19.09 24.36
C ASP A 9 -0.96 -19.87 23.03
N ARG A 10 -1.88 -20.81 22.89
CA ARG A 10 -2.02 -21.65 21.69
C ARG A 10 -2.18 -20.85 20.41
N ARG A 11 -2.74 -19.63 20.47
CA ARG A 11 -2.91 -18.74 19.32
C ARG A 11 -1.57 -18.39 18.64
N HIS A 12 -0.49 -18.25 19.41
CA HIS A 12 0.85 -17.98 18.86
C HIS A 12 1.40 -19.17 18.06
N LEU A 13 1.25 -20.38 18.60
CA LEU A 13 1.70 -21.60 17.92
C LEU A 13 0.86 -21.90 16.69
N THR A 14 -0.44 -21.62 16.75
CA THR A 14 -1.35 -21.82 15.61
C THR A 14 -0.99 -20.88 14.47
N LEU A 15 -0.81 -19.59 14.77
CA LEU A 15 -0.38 -18.60 13.77
C LEU A 15 0.98 -18.94 13.16
N LEU A 16 1.92 -19.43 13.97
CA LEU A 16 3.22 -19.88 13.47
C LEU A 16 3.08 -21.10 12.53
N ALA A 17 2.26 -22.08 12.90
CA ALA A 17 1.99 -23.24 12.06
C ALA A 17 1.36 -22.82 10.73
N ASP A 18 0.34 -21.96 10.76
CA ASP A 18 -0.32 -21.45 9.55
C ASP A 18 0.68 -20.71 8.65
N LEU A 19 1.54 -19.86 9.22
CA LEU A 19 2.61 -19.17 8.48
C LEU A 19 3.61 -20.14 7.83
N MET A 20 3.88 -21.28 8.46
CA MET A 20 4.79 -22.28 7.90
C MET A 20 4.14 -23.13 6.80
N THR A 21 2.81 -23.21 6.73
CA THR A 21 2.10 -24.15 5.84
C THR A 21 1.17 -23.52 4.80
N PHE A 22 0.97 -22.19 4.81
CA PHE A 22 -0.05 -21.55 3.96
C PHE A 22 0.16 -21.72 2.44
N LYS A 23 1.39 -22.00 1.98
CA LYS A 23 1.70 -22.22 0.55
C LYS A 23 1.53 -23.68 0.11
N GLY A 24 1.03 -24.57 0.97
CA GLY A 24 0.80 -25.99 0.66
C GLY A 24 2.01 -26.91 0.87
N GLU A 25 3.18 -26.33 1.21
CA GLU A 25 4.36 -27.05 1.68
C GLU A 25 4.79 -26.48 3.04
N VAL A 26 5.57 -27.25 3.80
CA VAL A 26 6.15 -26.77 5.07
C VAL A 26 7.40 -25.95 4.79
N HIS A 27 7.33 -24.64 4.99
CA HIS A 27 8.46 -23.74 4.91
C HIS A 27 9.03 -23.45 6.30
N GLY A 28 10.30 -23.81 6.52
CA GLY A 28 10.99 -23.50 7.77
C GLY A 28 11.33 -22.01 7.90
N ILE A 29 11.44 -21.52 9.14
CA ILE A 29 11.87 -20.15 9.44
C ILE A 29 13.40 -20.04 9.33
N THR A 30 13.89 -20.10 8.10
CA THR A 30 15.31 -19.99 7.73
C THR A 30 15.44 -19.12 6.49
N ARG A 31 16.67 -18.71 6.14
CA ARG A 31 16.92 -17.91 4.91
C ARG A 31 16.34 -18.54 3.64
N TYR A 32 16.39 -19.87 3.54
CA TYR A 32 15.88 -20.59 2.37
C TYR A 32 14.35 -20.67 2.35
N GLY A 33 13.72 -20.77 3.53
CA GLY A 33 12.25 -20.78 3.63
C GLY A 33 11.66 -19.39 3.43
N LEU A 34 12.26 -18.36 4.03
CA LEU A 34 11.84 -16.96 3.87
C LEU A 34 11.93 -16.49 2.42
N ALA A 35 13.00 -16.85 1.70
CA ALA A 35 13.16 -16.54 0.27
C ALA A 35 12.07 -17.16 -0.62
N LYS A 36 11.40 -18.23 -0.18
CA LYS A 36 10.25 -18.83 -0.89
C LYS A 36 8.91 -18.18 -0.51
N VAL A 37 8.85 -17.52 0.65
CA VAL A 37 7.61 -16.96 1.22
C VAL A 37 7.44 -15.49 0.86
N LYS A 38 8.53 -14.73 0.77
CA LYS A 38 8.55 -13.28 0.60
C LYS A 38 9.21 -12.88 -0.71
N GLU A 39 8.68 -11.83 -1.33
CA GLU A 39 9.13 -11.36 -2.65
C GLU A 39 9.98 -10.08 -2.57
N SER A 40 9.88 -9.28 -1.51
CA SER A 40 10.67 -8.04 -1.37
C SER A 40 12.16 -8.31 -1.30
N ALA A 41 12.92 -7.74 -2.25
CA ALA A 41 14.37 -7.85 -2.31
C ALA A 41 15.03 -7.16 -1.10
N LEU A 42 14.53 -5.99 -0.69
CA LEU A 42 15.04 -5.27 0.47
C LEU A 42 14.79 -6.04 1.77
N MET A 43 13.60 -6.65 1.90
CA MET A 43 13.30 -7.51 3.04
C MET A 43 14.28 -8.70 3.10
N LEU A 44 14.48 -9.42 1.99
CA LEU A 44 15.37 -10.58 1.96
C LEU A 44 16.82 -10.19 2.23
N ALA A 45 17.29 -9.11 1.60
CA ALA A 45 18.65 -8.60 1.77
C ALA A 45 18.95 -8.13 3.20
N SER A 46 17.93 -7.66 3.93
CA SER A 46 18.05 -7.26 5.35
C SER A 46 18.15 -8.43 6.33
N PHE A 47 17.78 -9.64 5.90
CA PHE A 47 17.85 -10.84 6.73
C PHE A 47 19.23 -11.51 6.62
N GLU A 48 19.57 -12.04 5.45
CA GLU A 48 20.85 -12.68 5.14
C GLU A 48 21.14 -12.60 3.63
N LYS A 49 22.37 -12.94 3.20
CA LYS A 49 22.78 -12.95 1.78
C LYS A 49 22.50 -11.64 1.03
N THR A 50 22.80 -10.52 1.67
CA THR A 50 22.51 -9.17 1.19
C THR A 50 23.02 -8.93 -0.24
N ALA A 51 24.28 -9.26 -0.53
CA ALA A 51 24.87 -9.04 -1.85
C ALA A 51 24.14 -9.85 -2.93
N ASP A 52 23.94 -11.16 -2.71
CA ASP A 52 23.25 -12.04 -3.66
C ASP A 52 21.87 -11.48 -4.02
N HIS A 53 21.06 -11.14 -3.02
CA HIS A 53 19.70 -10.63 -3.25
C HIS A 53 19.69 -9.28 -3.98
N LEU A 54 20.63 -8.37 -3.69
CA LEU A 54 20.70 -7.08 -4.38
C LEU A 54 21.21 -7.23 -5.82
N PHE A 55 22.19 -8.11 -6.07
CA PHE A 55 22.68 -8.38 -7.42
C PHE A 55 21.63 -9.08 -8.28
N ASP A 56 20.93 -10.08 -7.74
CA ASP A 56 19.85 -10.77 -8.45
C ASP A 56 18.71 -9.79 -8.77
N ALA A 57 18.28 -8.98 -7.80
CA ALA A 57 17.25 -7.96 -8.03
C ALA A 57 17.67 -6.94 -9.10
N ALA A 58 18.92 -6.49 -9.08
CA ALA A 58 19.45 -5.58 -10.10
C ALA A 58 19.53 -6.23 -11.49
N TYR A 59 19.93 -7.51 -11.55
CA TYR A 59 20.03 -8.27 -12.79
C TYR A 59 18.67 -8.51 -13.44
N TYR A 60 17.66 -8.89 -12.65
CA TYR A 60 16.29 -9.13 -13.13
C TYR A 60 15.44 -7.85 -13.24
N GLY A 61 15.96 -6.70 -12.80
CA GLY A 61 15.20 -5.45 -12.77
C GLY A 61 13.98 -5.52 -11.84
N GLN A 62 14.11 -6.20 -10.71
CA GLN A 62 13.01 -6.44 -9.79
C GLN A 62 12.54 -5.14 -9.13
N GLU A 63 11.23 -4.86 -9.21
CA GLU A 63 10.60 -3.75 -8.51
C GLU A 63 10.08 -4.20 -7.14
N ASP A 64 10.33 -3.39 -6.11
CA ASP A 64 9.85 -3.63 -4.74
C ASP A 64 8.72 -2.66 -4.41
N ALA A 65 7.57 -3.19 -4.00
CA ALA A 65 6.36 -2.40 -3.76
C ALA A 65 6.39 -1.60 -2.45
N ILE A 66 7.38 -1.82 -1.58
CA ILE A 66 7.54 -1.12 -0.29
C ILE A 66 6.28 -1.20 0.57
N THR A 67 5.73 -2.40 0.71
CA THR A 67 4.49 -2.65 1.47
C THR A 67 4.73 -3.36 2.80
N GLY A 68 5.86 -4.06 2.93
CA GLY A 68 6.28 -4.72 4.15
C GLY A 68 6.95 -3.78 5.14
N VAL A 69 7.15 -4.32 6.35
CA VAL A 69 7.65 -3.58 7.50
C VAL A 69 9.11 -3.18 7.33
N SER A 70 9.96 -4.13 6.93
CA SER A 70 11.41 -3.94 6.87
C SER A 70 11.77 -2.85 5.86
N GLU A 71 11.25 -2.96 4.64
CA GLU A 71 11.54 -2.03 3.56
C GLU A 71 10.91 -0.64 3.80
N SER A 72 9.74 -0.56 4.45
CA SER A 72 9.16 0.72 4.89
C SER A 72 10.06 1.42 5.92
N ILE A 73 10.59 0.67 6.90
CA ILE A 73 11.50 1.22 7.93
C ILE A 73 12.82 1.69 7.29
N ILE A 74 13.41 0.88 6.41
CA ILE A 74 14.67 1.22 5.71
C ILE A 74 14.54 2.55 4.96
N LEU A 75 13.40 2.78 4.30
CA LEU A 75 13.15 4.00 3.52
C LEU A 75 12.56 5.16 4.34
N GLY A 76 12.22 4.95 5.62
CA GLY A 76 11.59 5.96 6.47
C GLY A 76 10.12 6.25 6.14
N ASN A 77 9.43 5.32 5.46
CA ASN A 77 8.01 5.45 5.14
C ASN A 77 7.14 4.87 6.28
N PRO A 78 5.98 5.48 6.58
CA PRO A 78 5.04 4.91 7.55
C PRO A 78 4.46 3.58 7.03
N MET A 79 4.61 2.51 7.81
CA MET A 79 4.11 1.16 7.48
C MET A 79 2.58 1.06 7.53
N SER A 80 2.01 0.25 6.64
CA SER A 80 0.56 -0.01 6.52
C SER A 80 0.00 -0.97 7.58
N MET A 81 0.52 -0.93 8.82
CA MET A 81 0.03 -1.72 9.94
C MET A 81 -0.06 -0.87 11.21
N GLY A 82 -0.86 -1.33 12.17
CA GLY A 82 -1.12 -0.60 13.41
C GLY A 82 -1.81 0.73 13.12
N THR A 83 -1.23 1.83 13.61
CA THR A 83 -1.78 3.18 13.41
C THR A 83 -1.66 3.70 11.98
N GLY A 84 -0.76 3.13 11.17
CA GLY A 84 -0.62 3.48 9.75
C GLY A 84 -1.64 2.80 8.83
N PHE A 85 -2.52 1.94 9.37
CA PHE A 85 -3.50 1.19 8.59
C PHE A 85 -4.63 2.06 8.01
N PHE A 86 -4.91 3.22 8.61
CA PHE A 86 -5.99 4.11 8.18
C PHE A 86 -5.48 5.52 7.89
N LYS A 87 -6.25 6.26 7.08
CA LYS A 87 -6.03 7.69 6.83
C LYS A 87 -7.07 8.49 7.60
N LEU A 88 -6.66 9.66 8.08
CA LEU A 88 -7.56 10.62 8.72
C LEU A 88 -8.13 11.56 7.67
N LEU A 89 -9.45 11.73 7.69
CA LEU A 89 -10.14 12.74 6.89
C LEU A 89 -10.50 13.90 7.81
N HIS A 90 -10.18 15.12 7.38
CA HIS A 90 -10.60 16.31 8.10
C HIS A 90 -12.07 16.61 7.76
N LYS A 91 -12.92 16.73 8.79
CA LYS A 91 -14.31 17.13 8.63
C LYS A 91 -14.38 18.64 8.40
N SER A 92 -14.27 19.08 7.15
CA SER A 92 -14.55 20.47 6.78
C SER A 92 -16.06 20.70 6.72
N SER A 93 -16.52 21.84 7.23
CA SER A 93 -17.93 22.30 7.09
C SER A 93 -18.25 22.86 5.70
N THR A 94 -17.28 22.87 4.79
CA THR A 94 -17.40 23.42 3.46
C THR A 94 -18.01 22.38 2.52
N ASP A 95 -19.05 22.77 1.78
CA ASP A 95 -19.61 21.94 0.72
C ASP A 95 -18.52 21.58 -0.31
N PRO A 96 -18.35 20.29 -0.66
CA PRO A 96 -17.27 19.82 -1.53
C PRO A 96 -17.43 20.28 -2.99
N LEU A 97 -18.63 20.73 -3.36
CA LEU A 97 -18.92 21.25 -4.68
C LEU A 97 -19.43 22.68 -4.52
N PRO A 98 -18.70 23.71 -4.99
CA PRO A 98 -19.29 25.04 -5.09
C PRO A 98 -20.49 24.96 -6.03
N GLN A 99 -21.61 25.62 -5.67
CA GLN A 99 -22.74 25.75 -6.60
C GLN A 99 -22.23 26.35 -7.91
N ARG A 100 -22.46 25.65 -9.02
CA ARG A 100 -22.10 26.13 -10.35
C ARG A 100 -22.84 27.45 -10.60
N LYS A 101 -22.11 28.56 -10.62
CA LYS A 101 -22.69 29.85 -11.03
C LYS A 101 -23.11 29.73 -12.50
N PRO A 102 -24.30 30.24 -12.89
CA PRO A 102 -24.69 30.29 -14.29
C PRO A 102 -23.66 31.07 -15.09
N LEU A 103 -23.40 30.65 -16.34
CA LEU A 103 -22.47 31.37 -17.20
C LEU A 103 -23.12 32.71 -17.60
N LEU A 104 -22.31 33.76 -17.70
CA LEU A 104 -22.78 35.11 -18.08
C LEU A 104 -23.53 35.12 -19.43
N PHE A 105 -23.26 34.14 -20.30
CA PHE A 105 -23.86 34.01 -21.63
C PHE A 105 -25.06 33.04 -21.68
N ASP A 106 -25.41 32.37 -20.57
CA ASP A 106 -26.63 31.58 -20.48
C ASP A 106 -27.86 32.46 -20.16
N THR A 107 -27.62 33.70 -19.71
CA THR A 107 -28.66 34.72 -19.44
C THR A 107 -29.13 35.38 -20.75
N PRO A 108 -30.43 35.29 -21.11
CA PRO A 108 -30.99 35.83 -22.36
C PRO A 108 -30.78 37.35 -22.53
N GLU A 109 -30.54 38.07 -21.43
CA GLU A 109 -30.28 39.51 -21.41
C GLU A 109 -28.96 39.91 -22.08
N PHE A 110 -27.99 38.98 -22.16
CA PHE A 110 -26.70 39.18 -22.80
C PHE A 110 -26.61 38.50 -24.16
N HIS A 111 -27.69 37.87 -24.63
CA HIS A 111 -27.79 37.43 -26.02
C HIS A 111 -27.88 38.68 -26.89
N LEU A 112 -26.98 38.78 -27.87
CA LEU A 112 -27.12 39.79 -28.91
C LEU A 112 -28.50 39.58 -29.53
N GLN A 113 -29.36 40.59 -29.47
CA GLN A 113 -30.63 40.57 -30.20
C GLN A 113 -30.29 40.16 -31.62
N ASP A 114 -30.89 39.07 -32.08
CA ASP A 114 -30.79 38.63 -33.46
C ASP A 114 -31.21 39.82 -34.32
N TYR A 115 -30.22 40.57 -34.82
CA TYR A 115 -30.42 41.53 -35.88
C TYR A 115 -30.75 40.69 -37.10
N SER A 116 -32.03 40.33 -37.22
CA SER A 116 -32.62 39.84 -38.45
C SER A 116 -32.29 40.90 -39.50
N PHE A 117 -31.37 40.53 -40.39
CA PHE A 117 -30.99 41.29 -41.56
C PHE A 117 -32.24 41.40 -42.46
N GLN A 118 -33.14 42.33 -42.14
CA GLN A 118 -34.11 42.85 -43.10
C GLN A 118 -33.33 43.80 -44.00
N MET A 119 -32.76 43.30 -45.08
CA MET A 119 -32.41 44.16 -46.20
C MET A 119 -32.49 43.42 -47.53
N SER A 120 -33.42 43.92 -48.35
CA SER A 120 -33.69 43.74 -49.79
C SER A 120 -34.06 42.35 -50.30
#